data_AF-A0A8S9WN29-F1
#
_entry.id   AF-A0A8S9WN29-F1
#
_cell.length_a   1.000
_cell.length_b   1.000
_cell.length_c   1.000
_cell.angle_alpha   90.00
_cell.angle_beta   90.00
_cell.angle_gamma   90.00
#
_symmetry.space_group_name_H-M   'P 1'
#
loop_
_entity.id
_entity.type
_entity.pdbx_description
1 polymer ?
#
loop_
_entity_poly.entity_id
_entity_poly.type
_entity_poly.pdbx_seq_one_letter_code
_entity_poly.pdbx_strand_id
1 'polypeptide(L)'
;MSKLKSEIPGIKKKTTLQEEARMRAVEHINNNYSNHIQIYTDGAKNHNGSAAAMWCRHHNYAESKKLRDATSIFQAELNGIEMAVQHIDDHSPGSKFVIITDSQAAIVTLRNLQRGRVIPIPLIRTYESLEARWTSGIDIILQWCPSHVQVDGNERADRASVFSGQGPDN
;
A
#
# COMPACT_ATOMS: atom_id res chain seq x y z
N MET A 1 -3.52 6.00 -18.94
CA MET A 1 -2.36 5.30 -18.32
C MET A 1 -2.90 4.24 -17.36
N SER A 2 -2.23 3.08 -17.23
CA SER A 2 -2.64 2.05 -16.23
C SER A 2 -2.63 2.64 -14.81
N LYS A 3 -3.72 2.45 -14.05
CA LYS A 3 -3.88 2.90 -12.65
C LYS A 3 -3.14 2.01 -11.64
N LEU A 4 -2.78 0.79 -12.04
CA LEU A 4 -2.03 -0.16 -11.25
C LEU A 4 -0.59 -0.24 -11.80
N LYS A 5 0.40 0.18 -11.01
CA LYS A 5 1.82 0.23 -11.37
C LYS A 5 2.62 -0.72 -10.47
N SER A 6 2.95 -1.91 -10.99
CA SER A 6 3.68 -2.93 -10.23
C SER A 6 5.20 -2.76 -10.23
N GLU A 7 5.73 -1.71 -10.84
CA GLU A 7 7.17 -1.57 -11.12
C GLU A 7 7.60 -0.10 -11.06
N ILE A 8 8.88 0.11 -10.77
CA ILE A 8 9.60 1.37 -10.98
C ILE A 8 10.71 1.07 -12.00
N PRO A 9 10.80 1.81 -13.13
CA PRO A 9 11.77 1.53 -14.17
C PRO A 9 13.22 1.40 -13.66
N GLY A 10 13.85 0.29 -14.01
CA GLY A 10 15.24 0.00 -13.66
C GLY A 10 15.49 -0.48 -12.23
N ILE A 11 14.45 -0.68 -11.41
CA ILE A 11 14.56 -1.44 -10.16
C ILE A 11 14.23 -2.91 -10.41
N LYS A 12 15.16 -3.80 -10.09
CA LYS A 12 14.98 -5.26 -10.08
C LYS A 12 15.12 -5.74 -8.64
N LYS A 13 14.01 -6.26 -8.06
CA LYS A 13 13.84 -6.59 -6.63
C LYS A 13 14.98 -7.41 -5.98
N LYS A 14 15.74 -8.19 -6.76
CA LYS A 14 16.82 -9.07 -6.26
C LYS A 14 18.24 -8.65 -6.65
N THR A 15 18.40 -7.70 -7.58
CA THR A 15 19.72 -7.43 -8.19
C THR A 15 20.14 -5.98 -8.12
N THR A 16 19.21 -5.05 -7.87
CA THR A 16 19.54 -3.63 -7.68
C THR A 16 20.09 -3.42 -6.28
N LEU A 17 21.18 -2.66 -6.15
CA LEU A 17 21.74 -2.28 -4.84
C LEU A 17 20.70 -1.47 -4.06
N GLN A 18 20.65 -1.65 -2.73
CA GLN A 18 19.62 -0.99 -1.90
C GLN A 18 19.61 0.53 -2.08
N GLU A 19 20.79 1.16 -2.08
CA GLU A 19 20.91 2.61 -2.24
C GLU A 19 20.46 3.08 -3.64
N GLU A 20 20.78 2.31 -4.69
CA GLU A 20 20.29 2.61 -6.04
C GLU A 20 18.77 2.46 -6.13
N ALA A 21 18.21 1.41 -5.53
CA ALA A 21 16.76 1.20 -5.47
C ALA A 21 16.06 2.33 -4.71
N ARG A 22 16.64 2.78 -3.58
CA ARG A 22 16.15 3.92 -2.80
C ARG A 22 16.14 5.20 -3.62
N MET A 23 17.27 5.57 -4.22
CA MET A 23 17.37 6.79 -5.03
C MET A 23 16.36 6.78 -6.18
N ARG A 24 16.29 5.69 -6.94
CA ARG A 24 15.33 5.54 -8.04
C ARG A 24 13.88 5.61 -7.56
N ALA A 25 13.56 4.99 -6.42
CA ALA A 25 12.20 5.01 -5.88
C ALA A 25 11.79 6.41 -5.44
N VAL A 26 12.66 7.11 -4.70
CA VAL A 26 12.42 8.48 -4.24
C VAL A 26 12.28 9.43 -5.43
N GLU A 27 13.20 9.35 -6.40
CA GLU A 27 13.14 10.14 -7.63
C GLU A 27 11.85 9.88 -8.41
N HIS A 28 11.50 8.60 -8.65
CA HIS A 28 10.28 8.23 -9.35
C HIS A 28 9.04 8.76 -8.65
N ILE A 29 8.96 8.63 -7.32
CA ILE A 29 7.81 9.10 -6.54
C ILE A 29 7.71 10.63 -6.62
N ASN A 30 8.81 11.35 -6.46
CA ASN A 30 8.80 12.82 -6.51
C ASN A 30 8.46 13.34 -7.92
N ASN A 31 8.99 12.72 -8.97
CA ASN A 31 8.78 13.18 -10.34
C ASN A 31 7.35 12.90 -10.84
N ASN A 32 6.72 11.81 -10.41
CA ASN A 32 5.40 11.40 -10.89
C ASN A 32 4.25 11.80 -9.95
N TYR A 33 4.52 11.92 -8.65
CA TYR A 33 3.49 12.04 -7.61
C TYR A 33 3.70 13.21 -6.64
N SER A 34 4.49 14.22 -7.01
CA SER A 34 4.65 15.47 -6.23
C SER A 34 3.32 16.22 -6.01
N ASN A 35 2.41 16.17 -6.99
CA ASN A 35 1.08 16.80 -6.92
C ASN A 35 -0.03 15.83 -6.45
N HIS A 36 0.33 14.67 -5.90
CA HIS A 36 -0.64 13.71 -5.37
C HIS A 36 -0.56 13.69 -3.84
N ILE A 37 -1.69 13.44 -3.18
CA ILE A 37 -1.71 13.01 -1.79
C ILE A 37 -1.12 11.60 -1.75
N GLN A 38 0.03 11.47 -1.09
CA GLN A 38 0.78 10.22 -0.97
C GLN A 38 0.35 9.48 0.29
N ILE A 39 -0.22 8.28 0.11
CA ILE A 39 -0.60 7.38 1.20
C ILE A 39 0.23 6.12 1.05
N TYR A 40 1.01 5.79 2.07
CA TYR A 40 1.81 4.58 2.12
C TYR A 40 1.07 3.52 2.90
N THR A 41 1.17 2.27 2.50
CA THR A 41 0.46 1.15 3.14
C THR A 41 1.41 -0.02 3.34
N ASP A 42 1.21 -0.74 4.43
CA ASP A 42 1.98 -1.93 4.73
C ASP A 42 1.14 -2.98 5.47
N GLY A 43 1.50 -4.25 5.31
CA GLY A 43 0.92 -5.38 6.02
C GLY A 43 1.98 -6.15 6.79
N ALA A 44 1.78 -6.36 8.09
CA ALA A 44 2.67 -7.16 8.91
C ALA A 44 2.06 -8.51 9.27
N LYS A 45 2.91 -9.54 9.32
CA LYS A 45 2.59 -10.84 9.93
C LYS A 45 3.77 -11.37 10.73
N ASN A 46 3.53 -11.66 12.01
CA ASN A 46 4.52 -12.27 12.89
C ASN A 46 3.86 -13.36 13.77
N HIS A 47 4.60 -13.88 14.75
CA HIS A 47 4.11 -14.89 15.68
C HIS A 47 2.96 -14.39 16.59
N ASN A 48 2.85 -13.07 16.79
CA ASN A 48 1.85 -12.42 17.64
C ASN A 48 0.57 -12.01 16.89
N GLY A 49 0.50 -12.32 15.59
CA GLY A 49 -0.68 -12.08 14.76
C GLY A 49 -0.35 -11.32 13.47
N SER A 50 -1.37 -10.66 12.93
CA SER A 50 -1.26 -9.88 11.69
C SER A 50 -1.83 -8.49 11.88
N ALA A 51 -1.29 -7.50 11.17
CA ALA A 51 -1.80 -6.14 11.16
C ALA A 51 -1.70 -5.53 9.77
N ALA A 52 -2.48 -4.49 9.54
CA ALA A 52 -2.32 -3.59 8.40
C ALA A 52 -2.17 -2.16 8.91
N ALA A 53 -1.48 -1.33 8.14
CA ALA A 53 -1.41 0.09 8.43
C ALA A 53 -1.36 0.93 7.16
N MET A 54 -1.66 2.21 7.34
CA MET A 54 -1.42 3.25 6.36
C MET A 54 -0.83 4.50 7.01
N TRP A 55 -0.06 5.25 6.25
CA TRP A 55 0.46 6.56 6.62
C TRP A 55 0.23 7.56 5.49
N CYS A 56 -0.54 8.61 5.75
CA CYS A 56 -0.75 9.71 4.82
C CYS A 56 0.30 10.80 5.06
N ARG A 57 1.13 11.05 4.03
CA ARG A 57 2.16 12.10 4.08
C ARG A 57 1.57 13.49 4.23
N HIS A 58 0.49 13.78 3.51
CA HIS A 58 -0.10 15.12 3.48
C HIS A 58 -0.70 15.51 4.83
N HIS A 59 -1.36 14.57 5.51
CA HIS A 59 -1.99 14.80 6.81
C HIS A 59 -1.06 14.51 7.98
N ASN A 60 0.15 13.98 7.71
CA ASN A 60 1.05 13.43 8.72
C ASN A 60 0.32 12.49 9.71
N TYR A 61 -0.53 11.61 9.17
CA TYR A 61 -1.43 10.76 9.93
C TYR A 61 -1.12 9.29 9.65
N ALA A 62 -1.09 8.48 10.70
CA ALA A 62 -0.95 7.03 10.61
C ALA A 62 -2.18 6.36 11.23
N GLU A 63 -2.62 5.26 10.63
CA GLU A 63 -3.63 4.39 11.20
C GLU A 63 -3.19 2.94 11.07
N SER A 64 -3.45 2.14 12.09
CA SER A 64 -3.17 0.71 12.08
C SER A 64 -4.36 -0.10 12.60
N LYS A 65 -4.45 -1.34 12.12
CA LYS A 65 -5.55 -2.25 12.45
C LYS A 65 -5.01 -3.64 12.73
N LYS A 66 -5.32 -4.16 13.92
CA LYS A 66 -5.12 -5.58 14.23
C LYS A 66 -6.05 -6.43 13.37
N LEU A 67 -5.48 -7.41 12.69
CA LEU A 67 -6.22 -8.38 11.89
C LEU A 67 -6.32 -9.70 12.67
N ARG A 68 -7.09 -10.64 12.14
CA ARG A 68 -7.18 -11.98 12.74
C ARG A 68 -5.83 -12.68 12.61
N ASP A 69 -5.45 -13.48 13.59
CA ASP A 69 -4.12 -14.15 13.58
C ASP A 69 -3.91 -15.06 12.36
N ALA A 70 -5.01 -15.66 11.87
CA ALA A 70 -5.00 -16.50 10.67
C ALA A 70 -4.83 -15.71 9.35
N THR A 71 -4.95 -14.38 9.35
CA THR A 71 -4.79 -13.54 8.17
C THR A 71 -3.41 -13.73 7.55
N SER A 72 -3.33 -13.97 6.24
CA SER A 72 -2.03 -14.12 5.57
C SER A 72 -1.35 -12.78 5.37
N ILE A 73 -0.03 -12.77 5.17
CA ILE A 73 0.71 -11.56 4.81
C ILE A 73 0.08 -10.86 3.59
N PHE A 74 -0.25 -11.62 2.56
CA PHE A 74 -0.93 -11.09 1.36
C PHE A 74 -2.29 -10.43 1.69
N GLN A 75 -3.06 -11.01 2.60
CA GLN A 75 -4.32 -10.39 3.04
C GLN A 75 -4.07 -9.15 3.89
N ALA A 76 -3.01 -9.10 4.71
CA ALA A 76 -2.63 -7.93 5.48
C ALA A 76 -2.32 -6.74 4.55
N GLU A 77 -1.53 -6.97 3.50
CA GLU A 77 -1.24 -5.97 2.46
C GLU A 77 -2.50 -5.41 1.79
N LEU A 78 -3.44 -6.29 1.42
CA LEU A 78 -4.72 -5.87 0.86
C LEU A 78 -5.54 -5.03 1.86
N ASN A 79 -5.49 -5.35 3.15
CA ASN A 79 -6.16 -4.53 4.15
C ASN A 79 -5.47 -3.15 4.32
N GLY A 80 -4.15 -3.04 4.15
CA GLY A 80 -3.46 -1.75 4.15
C GLY A 80 -3.95 -0.86 3.00
N ILE A 81 -4.09 -1.43 1.80
CA ILE A 81 -4.68 -0.74 0.64
C ILE A 81 -6.12 -0.30 0.92
N GLU A 82 -6.94 -1.17 1.52
CA GLU A 82 -8.32 -0.84 1.88
C GLU A 82 -8.41 0.30 2.90
N MET A 83 -7.51 0.33 3.88
CA MET A 83 -7.42 1.44 4.84
C MET A 83 -7.10 2.75 4.13
N ALA A 84 -6.19 2.74 3.15
CA ALA A 84 -5.92 3.93 2.35
C ALA A 84 -7.13 4.37 1.52
N VAL A 85 -7.90 3.44 0.95
CA VAL A 85 -9.13 3.78 0.21
C VAL A 85 -10.17 4.42 1.12
N GLN A 86 -10.37 3.88 2.33
CA GLN A 86 -11.26 4.47 3.33
C GLN A 86 -10.81 5.87 3.72
N HIS A 87 -9.52 6.07 3.97
CA HIS A 87 -8.97 7.39 4.26
C HIS A 87 -9.22 8.41 3.14
N ILE A 88 -9.21 7.98 1.87
CA ILE A 88 -9.54 8.83 0.72
C ILE A 88 -11.01 9.25 0.72
N ASP A 89 -11.92 8.36 1.12
CA ASP A 89 -13.35 8.70 1.19
C ASP A 89 -13.63 9.81 2.21
N ASP A 90 -12.92 9.77 3.33
CA ASP A 90 -13.04 10.76 4.40
C ASP A 90 -12.38 12.11 4.04
N HIS A 91 -11.58 12.16 2.98
CA HIS A 91 -10.75 13.33 2.67
C HIS A 91 -10.73 13.70 1.18
N SER A 92 -11.35 14.85 0.87
CA SER A 92 -11.17 15.67 -0.36
C SER A 92 -11.65 15.08 -1.70
N PRO A 93 -12.92 15.31 -2.08
CA PRO A 93 -13.36 15.19 -3.47
C PRO A 93 -12.54 16.13 -4.38
N GLY A 94 -11.94 15.60 -5.45
CA GLY A 94 -11.21 16.38 -6.46
C GLY A 94 -9.68 16.40 -6.33
N SER A 95 -9.12 15.78 -5.28
CA SER A 95 -7.67 15.58 -5.17
C SER A 95 -7.18 14.37 -5.98
N LYS A 96 -5.88 14.36 -6.31
CA LYS A 96 -5.20 13.20 -6.89
C LYS A 96 -4.52 12.41 -5.79
N PHE A 97 -4.66 11.09 -5.81
CA PHE A 97 -4.14 10.19 -4.79
C PHE A 97 -3.17 9.18 -5.39
N VAL A 98 -2.10 8.89 -4.65
CA VAL A 98 -1.28 7.71 -4.90
C VAL A 98 -1.21 6.88 -3.63
N ILE A 99 -1.59 5.61 -3.75
CA ILE A 99 -1.40 4.59 -2.72
C ILE A 99 -0.11 3.86 -3.07
N ILE A 100 0.86 3.92 -2.17
CA ILE A 100 2.19 3.35 -2.34
C ILE A 100 2.33 2.15 -1.41
N THR A 101 2.59 0.97 -1.98
CA THR A 101 2.77 -0.29 -1.26
C THR A 101 4.02 -0.98 -1.75
N ASP A 102 4.71 -1.73 -0.90
CA ASP A 102 5.83 -2.57 -1.33
C ASP A 102 5.41 -3.98 -1.79
N SER A 103 4.11 -4.29 -1.65
CA SER A 103 3.50 -5.54 -2.10
C SER A 103 3.23 -5.55 -3.60
N GLN A 104 4.29 -5.82 -4.36
CA GLN A 104 4.19 -6.04 -5.81
C GLN A 104 3.15 -7.12 -6.15
N ALA A 105 3.03 -8.14 -5.29
CA ALA A 105 2.07 -9.23 -5.44
C ALA A 105 0.62 -8.72 -5.38
N ALA A 106 0.28 -7.83 -4.44
CA ALA A 106 -1.06 -7.25 -4.35
C ALA A 106 -1.43 -6.53 -5.65
N ILE A 107 -0.54 -5.67 -6.17
CA ILE A 107 -0.79 -4.92 -7.40
C ILE A 107 -0.92 -5.84 -8.62
N VAL A 108 -0.02 -6.82 -8.77
CA VAL A 108 -0.05 -7.77 -9.90
C VAL A 108 -1.34 -8.57 -9.88
N THR A 109 -1.76 -9.06 -8.72
CA THR A 109 -2.94 -9.89 -8.58
C THR A 109 -4.23 -9.07 -8.80
N LEU A 110 -4.31 -7.83 -8.30
CA LEU A 110 -5.42 -6.91 -8.59
C LEU A 110 -5.54 -6.62 -10.09
N ARG A 111 -4.41 -6.42 -10.78
CA ARG A 111 -4.38 -6.15 -12.22
C ARG A 111 -4.83 -7.34 -13.06
N ASN A 112 -4.50 -8.56 -12.62
CA ASN A 112 -4.77 -9.79 -13.35
C ASN A 112 -6.07 -10.48 -12.92
N LEU A 113 -6.99 -9.73 -12.28
CA LEU A 113 -8.26 -10.27 -11.80
C LEU A 113 -9.13 -10.68 -12.99
N GLN A 114 -9.34 -11.99 -13.15
CA GLN A 114 -10.14 -12.57 -14.23
C GLN A 114 -11.50 -13.01 -13.72
N ARG A 115 -12.58 -12.42 -14.27
CA ARG A 115 -13.95 -12.87 -14.02
C ARG A 115 -14.09 -14.35 -14.39
N GLY A 116 -14.64 -15.16 -13.50
CA GLY A 116 -14.87 -16.60 -13.71
C GLY A 116 -13.86 -17.54 -13.05
N ARG A 117 -12.78 -17.03 -12.41
CA ARG A 117 -11.93 -17.83 -11.52
C ARG A 117 -12.44 -17.76 -10.08
N VAL A 118 -12.06 -18.74 -9.25
CA VAL A 118 -12.21 -18.62 -7.80
C VAL A 118 -11.25 -17.56 -7.31
N ILE A 119 -11.79 -16.42 -6.88
CA ILE A 119 -11.02 -15.28 -6.40
C ILE A 119 -11.24 -15.16 -4.89
N PRO A 120 -10.18 -15.00 -4.08
CA PRO A 120 -10.33 -14.76 -2.64
C PRO A 120 -11.18 -13.53 -2.36
N ILE A 121 -12.12 -13.63 -1.41
CA ILE A 121 -13.02 -12.52 -1.03
C ILE A 121 -12.27 -11.21 -0.71
N PRO A 122 -11.14 -11.19 0.04
CA PRO A 122 -10.43 -9.94 0.33
C PRO A 122 -9.92 -9.23 -0.93
N LEU A 123 -9.58 -9.99 -1.97
CA LEU A 123 -9.07 -9.45 -3.22
C LEU A 123 -10.20 -8.85 -4.06
N ILE A 124 -11.35 -9.53 -4.15
CA ILE A 124 -12.55 -8.97 -4.81
C ILE A 124 -12.94 -7.66 -4.12
N ARG A 125 -13.04 -7.68 -2.78
CA ARG A 125 -13.41 -6.49 -2.00
C ARG A 125 -12.49 -5.32 -2.29
N THR A 126 -11.17 -5.56 -2.29
CA THR A 126 -10.18 -4.51 -2.57
C THR A 126 -10.31 -3.97 -3.99
N TYR A 127 -10.56 -4.85 -4.96
CA TYR A 127 -10.78 -4.44 -6.35
C TYR A 127 -12.08 -3.63 -6.50
N GLU A 128 -13.19 -4.08 -5.93
CA GLU A 128 -14.48 -3.39 -5.97
C GLU A 128 -14.42 -2.01 -5.31
N SER A 129 -13.73 -1.89 -4.16
CA SER A 129 -13.48 -0.60 -3.50
C SER A 129 -12.77 0.37 -4.45
N LEU A 130 -11.67 -0.05 -5.09
CA LEU A 130 -10.94 0.78 -6.04
C LEU A 130 -11.77 1.10 -7.29
N GLU A 131 -12.46 0.11 -7.85
CA GLU A 131 -13.31 0.26 -9.04
C GLU A 131 -14.43 1.28 -8.79
N ALA A 132 -15.09 1.23 -7.64
CA ALA A 132 -16.14 2.17 -7.26
C ALA A 132 -15.63 3.63 -7.21
N ARG A 133 -14.40 3.86 -6.71
CA ARG A 133 -13.81 5.20 -6.66
C ARG A 133 -13.40 5.68 -8.05
N TRP A 134 -12.85 4.78 -8.85
CA TRP A 134 -12.50 5.07 -10.24
C TRP A 134 -13.70 5.40 -11.12
N THR A 135 -14.83 4.71 -10.95
CA THR A 135 -16.07 4.99 -11.69
C THR A 135 -16.75 6.26 -11.20
N SER A 136 -16.57 6.61 -9.93
CA SER A 136 -17.02 7.89 -9.34
C SER A 136 -16.12 9.08 -9.69
N GLY A 137 -15.06 8.89 -10.49
CA GLY A 137 -14.18 9.95 -10.98
C GLY A 137 -13.02 10.32 -10.04
N ILE A 138 -12.78 9.57 -8.97
CA ILE A 138 -11.65 9.81 -8.06
C ILE A 138 -10.36 9.29 -8.71
N ASP A 139 -9.34 10.14 -8.76
CA ASP A 139 -8.04 9.84 -9.36
C ASP A 139 -7.12 9.14 -8.35
N ILE A 140 -7.15 7.80 -8.36
CA ILE A 140 -6.34 6.94 -7.50
C ILE A 140 -5.38 6.12 -8.35
N ILE A 141 -4.09 6.22 -8.04
CA ILE A 141 -3.02 5.38 -8.59
C ILE A 141 -2.50 4.45 -7.49
N LEU A 142 -2.33 3.17 -7.81
CA LEU A 142 -1.57 2.23 -6.98
C LEU A 142 -0.15 2.09 -7.53
N GLN A 143 0.86 2.43 -6.73
CA GLN A 143 2.26 2.40 -7.11
C GLN A 143 3.07 1.47 -6.20
N TRP A 144 3.77 0.52 -6.81
CA TRP A 144 4.74 -0.30 -6.11
C TRP A 144 5.98 0.51 -5.73
N CYS A 145 6.54 0.28 -4.54
CA CYS A 145 7.89 0.73 -4.19
C CYS A 145 8.74 -0.44 -3.62
N PRO A 146 10.07 -0.39 -3.70
CA PRO A 146 10.91 -1.38 -3.06
C PRO A 146 10.80 -1.35 -1.53
N SER A 147 10.67 -2.53 -0.93
CA SER A 147 10.68 -2.74 0.53
C SER A 147 12.10 -2.64 1.11
N HIS A 148 12.21 -2.24 2.39
CA HIS A 148 13.45 -2.20 3.18
C HIS A 148 14.64 -1.49 2.52
N VAL A 149 14.35 -0.43 1.76
CA VAL A 149 15.39 0.45 1.19
C VAL A 149 15.28 1.88 1.72
N GLN A 150 14.65 2.09 2.88
CA GLN A 150 14.63 3.40 3.56
C GLN A 150 13.89 4.50 2.77
N VAL A 151 12.78 4.14 2.12
CA VAL A 151 11.81 5.13 1.61
C VAL A 151 10.97 5.60 2.79
N ASP A 152 11.14 6.84 3.26
CA ASP A 152 10.58 7.35 4.52
C ASP A 152 9.08 7.00 4.73
N GLY A 153 8.24 7.21 3.73
CA GLY A 153 6.82 6.89 3.84
C GLY A 153 6.54 5.40 3.99
N ASN A 154 7.30 4.53 3.30
CA ASN A 154 7.19 3.08 3.45
C ASN A 154 7.62 2.64 4.86
N GLU A 155 8.74 3.18 5.34
CA GLU A 155 9.24 2.88 6.69
C GLU A 155 8.27 3.36 7.80
N ARG A 156 7.51 4.44 7.56
CA ARG A 156 6.45 4.90 8.49
C ARG A 156 5.25 3.95 8.50
N ALA A 157 4.84 3.46 7.34
CA ALA A 157 3.76 2.48 7.24
C ALA A 157 4.16 1.14 7.89
N ASP A 158 5.38 0.66 7.61
CA ASP A 158 5.94 -0.56 8.23
C ASP A 158 6.02 -0.46 9.76
N ARG A 159 6.52 0.67 10.30
CA ARG A 159 6.49 0.91 11.75
C ARG A 159 5.09 0.95 12.34
N ALA A 160 4.09 1.38 11.57
CA ALA A 160 2.70 1.42 12.02
C ALA A 160 2.01 0.05 11.93
N SER A 161 2.42 -0.80 10.99
CA SER A 161 1.87 -2.16 10.79
C SER A 161 2.44 -3.15 11.80
N VAL A 162 3.69 -2.95 12.20
CA VAL A 162 4.30 -3.73 13.28
C VAL A 162 3.78 -3.20 14.60
N PHE A 163 3.01 -4.02 15.32
CA PHE A 163 2.80 -3.81 16.75
C PHE A 163 4.18 -3.79 17.41
N SER A 164 4.72 -2.60 17.67
CA SER A 164 5.80 -2.46 18.65
C SER A 164 5.21 -3.01 19.94
N GLY A 165 5.64 -4.21 20.33
CA GLY A 165 5.19 -4.92 21.52
C GLY A 165 5.68 -4.24 22.79
N GLN A 166 5.33 -2.97 22.97
CA GLN A 166 5.24 -2.31 24.26
C GLN A 166 3.79 -2.48 24.70
N GLY A 167 3.41 -3.72 25.04
CA GLY A 167 2.39 -3.89 26.04
C GLY A 167 2.94 -3.32 27.35
N PRO A 168 2.12 -2.73 28.23
CA PRO A 168 2.61 -2.32 29.54
C PRO A 168 3.12 -3.58 30.23
N ASP A 169 4.39 -3.55 30.64
CA ASP A 169 4.93 -4.52 31.59
C ASP A 169 4.02 -4.50 32.83
N ASN A 170 3.27 -5.58 33.04
CA ASN A 170 2.54 -5.87 34.28
C ASN A 170 3.30 -6.96 35.04
#